data_AF-A0A519H0C5-F1
#
_entry.id   AF-A0A519H0C5-F1
#
_cell.length_a   1.000
_cell.length_b   1.000
_cell.length_c   1.000
_cell.angle_alpha   90.00
_cell.angle_beta   90.00
_cell.angle_gamma   90.00
#
_symmetry.space_group_name_H-M   'P 1'
#
loop_
_entity.id
_entity.type
_entity.pdbx_description
1 polymer ?
#
loop_
_entity_poly.entity_id
_entity_poly.type
_entity_poly.pdbx_seq_one_letter_code
_entity_poly.pdbx_strand_id
1 'polypeptide(L)'
;MRRRTVSTPRRRSWSGCCGSSDRPGGLRARVRAPEGGAVRVAGRRWLTAPSRLAGVDLARGLAVIGMLAAHLLTIDAFEPARPETWVDIANGRSSILFATAAGVSIALVTGGAAPFRADALRTARWRLAARAGVVWVIGVALVLTGVPVYVILPAYAVLFLLALPLLALRATALWAIAVGAALVVPWAQPMLDALPVWRGPYGADLALLVGWHYPFPVWFAFVAAGLAAGRSDLGRLRTQVLLLAGGAVAALLGYGAAALLPAPPDAAGALRAWTADAHSGGILEVIGSGGFALAVLGAAL
;
A
#
# COMPACT_ATOMS: atom_id res chain seq x y z
N MET A 1 -42.37 -24.29 -51.82
CA MET A 1 -40.93 -24.09 -52.08
C MET A 1 -40.19 -24.18 -50.75
N ARG A 2 -39.77 -25.39 -50.35
CA ARG A 2 -38.42 -26.03 -50.41
C ARG A 2 -37.82 -26.13 -48.99
N ARG A 3 -37.67 -27.39 -48.57
CA ARG A 3 -37.23 -27.90 -47.27
C ARG A 3 -35.69 -28.01 -47.19
N ARG A 4 -35.18 -28.11 -45.95
CA ARG A 4 -33.82 -28.54 -45.57
C ARG A 4 -33.41 -29.87 -46.20
N THR A 5 -32.10 -30.05 -46.48
CA THR A 5 -31.33 -31.30 -46.24
C THR A 5 -29.81 -31.07 -46.37
N VAL A 6 -29.08 -31.82 -45.55
CA VAL A 6 -27.62 -32.03 -45.50
C VAL A 6 -27.24 -33.21 -46.41
N SER A 7 -26.09 -33.18 -47.08
CA SER A 7 -25.33 -34.40 -47.48
C SER A 7 -23.90 -34.10 -48.00
N THR A 8 -22.89 -34.64 -47.31
CA THR A 8 -21.62 -35.19 -47.87
C THR A 8 -21.89 -36.45 -48.71
N PRO A 9 -20.96 -37.15 -49.43
CA PRO A 9 -19.47 -37.13 -49.43
C PRO A 9 -18.79 -37.32 -50.84
N ARG A 10 -17.45 -37.38 -50.93
CA ARG A 10 -16.76 -38.36 -51.83
C ARG A 10 -15.29 -38.62 -51.47
N ARG A 11 -14.93 -39.91 -51.60
CA ARG A 11 -13.67 -40.58 -51.23
C ARG A 11 -12.71 -40.73 -52.42
N ARG A 12 -11.41 -40.66 -52.11
CA ARG A 12 -10.25 -41.56 -52.43
C ARG A 12 -10.07 -42.18 -53.84
N SER A 13 -8.84 -42.03 -54.36
CA SER A 13 -8.03 -43.00 -55.17
C SER A 13 -6.55 -42.77 -54.76
N TRP A 14 -5.71 -43.66 -54.22
CA TRP A 14 -5.18 -45.01 -54.55
C TRP A 14 -4.22 -45.09 -55.76
N SER A 15 -2.91 -45.14 -55.45
CA SER A 15 -1.82 -45.94 -56.09
C SER A 15 -0.48 -45.57 -55.39
N GLY A 16 0.18 -46.47 -54.62
CA GLY A 16 1.22 -47.45 -55.05
C GLY A 16 2.62 -46.83 -54.86
N CYS A 17 3.70 -47.40 -54.31
CA CYS A 17 4.22 -48.77 -54.16
C CYS A 17 5.31 -48.77 -53.05
N CYS A 18 5.31 -49.73 -52.11
CA CYS A 18 6.17 -50.94 -52.01
C CYS A 18 7.57 -50.74 -51.37
N GLY A 19 7.89 -51.59 -50.38
CA GLY A 19 9.27 -51.84 -49.91
C GLY A 19 9.39 -52.35 -48.46
N SER A 20 9.22 -53.67 -48.26
CA SER A 20 9.41 -54.41 -47.00
C SER A 20 10.67 -55.28 -47.04
N SER A 21 11.41 -55.41 -45.93
CA SER A 21 12.10 -56.68 -45.53
C SER A 21 12.74 -56.61 -44.12
N ASP A 22 12.80 -57.78 -43.49
CA ASP A 22 13.14 -58.12 -42.09
C ASP A 22 14.65 -58.27 -41.77
N ARG A 23 15.04 -57.83 -40.54
CA ARG A 23 15.93 -58.36 -39.44
C ARG A 23 17.21 -59.22 -39.72
N PRO A 24 18.16 -59.49 -38.76
CA PRO A 24 18.22 -59.21 -37.29
C PRO A 24 19.59 -58.72 -36.70
N GLY A 25 19.59 -58.36 -35.40
CA GLY A 25 20.68 -58.71 -34.45
C GLY A 25 21.78 -57.67 -34.15
N GLY A 26 21.79 -57.12 -32.94
CA GLY A 26 22.93 -56.32 -32.45
C GLY A 26 22.66 -55.53 -31.17
N LEU A 27 22.65 -56.22 -30.02
CA LEU A 27 22.57 -55.63 -28.68
C LEU A 27 23.76 -54.68 -28.43
N ARG A 28 23.52 -53.37 -28.31
CA ARG A 28 24.38 -52.45 -27.53
C ARG A 28 23.50 -51.42 -26.82
N ALA A 29 23.05 -51.79 -25.62
CA ALA A 29 22.51 -50.83 -24.66
C ALA A 29 23.64 -49.86 -24.26
N ARG A 30 23.69 -48.67 -24.87
CA ARG A 30 24.45 -47.55 -24.30
C ARG A 30 23.64 -47.03 -23.12
N VAL A 31 24.05 -47.41 -21.91
CA VAL A 31 23.65 -46.70 -20.69
C VAL A 31 24.19 -45.28 -20.81
N ARG A 32 23.31 -44.34 -21.15
CA ARG A 32 23.60 -42.90 -21.07
C ARG A 32 23.49 -42.54 -19.59
N ALA A 33 24.61 -42.21 -18.97
CA ALA A 33 24.60 -41.60 -17.63
C ALA A 33 23.72 -40.34 -17.69
N PRO A 34 22.79 -40.14 -16.73
CA PRO A 34 22.05 -38.89 -16.67
C PRO A 34 23.06 -37.77 -16.36
N GLU A 35 23.17 -36.83 -17.28
CA GLU A 35 23.91 -35.59 -17.07
C GLU A 35 23.41 -34.95 -15.79
N GLY A 36 24.34 -34.65 -14.88
CA GLY A 36 24.06 -33.99 -13.61
C GLY A 36 23.28 -32.71 -13.86
N GLY A 37 21.98 -32.76 -13.61
CA GLY A 37 21.11 -31.61 -13.62
C GLY A 37 21.61 -30.64 -12.57
N ALA A 38 22.35 -29.62 -13.01
CA ALA A 38 22.65 -28.47 -12.19
C ALA A 38 21.30 -27.90 -11.74
N VAL A 39 20.98 -28.11 -10.47
CA VAL A 39 19.88 -27.45 -9.77
C VAL A 39 20.23 -25.97 -9.78
N ARG A 40 19.84 -25.27 -10.83
CA ARG A 40 19.92 -23.81 -10.91
C ARG A 40 18.98 -23.31 -9.82
N VAL A 41 19.59 -22.89 -8.71
CA VAL A 41 18.93 -22.33 -7.54
C VAL A 41 17.88 -21.31 -7.98
N ALA A 42 16.62 -21.72 -7.90
CA ALA A 42 15.45 -20.92 -8.27
C ALA A 42 15.28 -19.69 -7.37
N GLY A 43 16.11 -19.49 -6.35
CA GLY A 43 15.97 -18.46 -5.32
C GLY A 43 16.03 -17.01 -5.80
N ARG A 44 16.78 -16.69 -6.87
CA ARG A 44 16.90 -15.29 -7.33
C ARG A 44 15.72 -14.82 -8.19
N ARG A 45 15.03 -15.73 -8.89
CA ARG A 45 13.91 -15.38 -9.78
C ARG A 45 12.65 -14.93 -9.03
N TRP A 46 12.45 -15.39 -7.80
CA TRP A 46 11.33 -14.97 -6.94
C TRP A 46 11.47 -13.53 -6.44
N LEU A 47 12.71 -13.08 -6.24
CA LEU A 47 13.02 -11.71 -5.82
C LEU A 47 12.87 -10.70 -6.98
N THR A 48 13.02 -11.15 -8.23
CA THR A 48 12.96 -10.31 -9.44
C THR A 48 11.87 -10.79 -10.42
N ALA A 49 10.67 -11.10 -9.93
CA ALA A 49 9.54 -11.35 -10.82
C ALA A 49 9.34 -10.09 -11.72
N PRO A 50 9.17 -10.22 -13.05
CA PRO A 50 9.06 -9.08 -13.98
C PRO A 50 7.94 -8.08 -13.69
N SER A 51 7.06 -8.39 -12.73
CA SER A 51 5.93 -7.58 -12.29
C SER A 51 6.08 -7.02 -10.85
N ARG A 52 7.21 -7.25 -10.17
CA ARG A 52 7.48 -6.68 -8.83
C ARG A 52 8.18 -5.33 -8.98
N LEU A 53 7.55 -4.29 -8.43
CA LEU A 53 8.16 -2.96 -8.30
C LEU A 53 9.07 -2.98 -7.07
N ALA A 54 10.35 -3.30 -7.26
CA ALA A 54 11.34 -3.37 -6.19
C ALA A 54 11.39 -2.09 -5.35
N GLY A 55 11.17 -0.92 -5.98
CA GLY A 55 11.07 0.37 -5.29
C GLY A 55 9.98 0.46 -4.23
N VAL A 56 8.82 -0.16 -4.47
CA VAL A 56 7.72 -0.18 -3.49
C VAL A 56 8.09 -1.04 -2.28
N ASP A 57 8.78 -2.15 -2.51
CA ASP A 57 9.27 -3.01 -1.43
C ASP A 57 10.40 -2.33 -0.64
N LEU A 58 11.29 -1.57 -1.31
CA LEU A 58 12.31 -0.73 -0.65
C LEU A 58 11.66 0.34 0.24
N ALA A 59 10.71 1.10 -0.29
CA ALA A 59 10.00 2.13 0.48
C ALA A 59 9.28 1.54 1.70
N ARG A 60 8.67 0.36 1.56
CA ARG A 60 8.06 -0.35 2.69
C ARG A 60 9.10 -0.79 3.72
N GLY A 61 10.25 -1.30 3.27
CA GLY A 61 11.37 -1.67 4.14
C GLY A 61 11.89 -0.48 4.96
N LEU A 62 12.14 0.65 4.30
CA LEU A 62 12.54 1.91 4.95
C LEU A 62 11.50 2.36 5.98
N ALA A 63 10.22 2.28 5.64
CA ALA A 63 9.14 2.63 6.55
C ALA A 63 9.14 1.75 7.83
N VAL A 64 9.32 0.44 7.69
CA VAL A 64 9.38 -0.47 8.84
C VAL A 64 10.62 -0.21 9.71
N ILE A 65 11.79 0.01 9.10
CA ILE A 65 13.01 0.37 9.84
C ILE A 65 12.82 1.68 10.61
N GLY A 66 12.23 2.70 9.98
CA GLY A 66 11.95 3.97 10.63
C GLY A 66 10.95 3.85 11.78
N MET A 67 9.90 3.04 11.63
CA MET A 67 8.94 2.78 12.72
C MET A 67 9.60 2.05 13.89
N LEU A 68 10.49 1.08 13.63
CA LEU A 68 11.25 0.41 14.68
C LEU A 68 12.16 1.40 15.41
N ALA A 69 12.87 2.28 14.68
CA ALA A 69 13.69 3.32 15.28
C ALA A 69 12.84 4.25 16.19
N ALA A 70 11.68 4.68 15.71
CA ALA A 70 10.76 5.56 16.45
C ALA A 70 10.20 4.94 17.74
N HIS A 71 10.13 3.61 17.84
CA HIS A 71 9.60 2.92 19.03
C HIS A 71 10.68 2.36 19.95
N LEU A 72 11.92 2.17 19.46
CA LEU A 72 13.01 1.58 20.23
C LEU A 72 14.02 2.62 20.75
N LEU A 73 14.01 3.83 20.20
CA LEU A 73 14.96 4.89 20.56
C LEU A 73 14.26 6.04 21.27
N THR A 74 14.99 6.71 22.16
CA THR A 74 14.63 8.04 22.63
C THR A 74 15.05 9.04 21.57
N ILE A 75 14.09 9.81 21.06
CA ILE A 75 14.30 10.71 19.92
C ILE A 75 14.22 12.15 20.43
N ASP A 76 15.35 12.84 20.37
CA ASP A 76 15.43 14.28 20.59
C ASP A 76 14.90 15.04 19.37
N ALA A 77 14.43 16.27 19.58
CA ALA A 77 13.94 17.13 18.51
C ALA A 77 15.04 17.40 17.47
N PHE A 78 14.67 17.42 16.19
CA PHE A 78 15.62 17.61 15.10
C PHE A 78 16.38 18.94 15.18
N GLU A 79 17.71 18.85 15.22
CA GLU A 79 18.65 19.96 15.15
C GLU A 79 19.69 19.71 14.03
N PRO A 80 19.72 20.53 12.96
CA PRO A 80 20.61 20.30 11.81
C PRO A 80 22.09 20.17 12.18
N ALA A 81 22.54 20.92 13.18
CA ALA A 81 23.92 20.95 13.64
C ALA A 81 24.32 19.73 14.51
N ARG A 82 23.36 18.90 14.93
CA ARG A 82 23.56 17.78 15.85
C ARG A 82 23.14 16.46 15.19
N PRO A 83 24.07 15.71 14.58
CA PRO A 83 23.77 14.47 13.85
C PRO A 83 22.99 13.42 14.66
N GLU A 84 23.15 13.40 15.99
CA GLU A 84 22.43 12.52 16.90
C GLU A 84 20.90 12.73 16.86
N THR A 85 20.44 13.94 16.54
CA THR A 85 19.01 14.28 16.47
C THR A 85 18.37 13.92 15.13
N TRP A 86 19.17 13.54 14.13
CA TRP A 86 18.67 13.28 12.77
C TRP A 86 17.75 12.06 12.69
N VAL A 87 17.76 11.21 13.72
CA VAL A 87 16.82 10.10 13.85
C VAL A 87 15.35 10.57 13.90
N ASP A 88 15.10 11.81 14.32
CA ASP A 88 13.75 12.42 14.34
C ASP A 88 13.15 12.58 12.93
N ILE A 89 13.97 12.54 11.87
CA ILE A 89 13.45 12.47 10.49
C ILE A 89 12.55 11.24 10.32
N ALA A 90 12.87 10.11 10.95
CA ALA A 90 12.05 8.90 10.87
C ALA A 90 10.76 8.98 11.71
N ASN A 91 10.72 9.85 12.71
CA ASN A 91 9.61 10.00 13.64
C ASN A 91 8.37 10.56 12.93
N GLY A 92 7.22 9.86 13.03
CA GLY A 92 5.98 10.17 12.31
C GLY A 92 6.03 9.88 10.81
N ARG A 93 7.06 10.34 10.09
CA ARG A 93 7.19 10.19 8.63
C ARG A 93 7.22 8.74 8.18
N SER A 94 7.85 7.86 8.97
CA SER A 94 7.95 6.43 8.66
C SER A 94 6.60 5.70 8.70
N SER A 95 5.71 6.05 9.63
CA SER A 95 4.37 5.46 9.72
C SER A 95 3.46 5.96 8.58
N ILE A 96 3.60 7.23 8.20
CA ILE A 96 2.90 7.81 7.03
C ILE A 96 3.38 7.18 5.72
N LEU A 97 4.69 6.95 5.57
CA LEU A 97 5.24 6.21 4.44
C LEU A 97 4.71 4.77 4.40
N PHE A 98 4.60 4.10 5.55
CA PHE A 98 4.03 2.76 5.65
C PHE A 98 2.55 2.72 5.21
N ALA A 99 1.73 3.67 5.68
CA ALA A 99 0.33 3.81 5.29
C ALA A 99 0.17 4.08 3.79
N THR A 100 1.01 4.96 3.24
CA THR A 100 1.02 5.28 1.81
C THR A 100 1.43 4.04 0.99
N ALA A 101 2.48 3.32 1.40
CA ALA A 101 2.90 2.08 0.76
C ALA A 101 1.82 0.97 0.85
N ALA A 102 1.04 0.92 1.93
CA ALA A 102 -0.10 0.02 2.04
C ALA A 102 -1.18 0.36 1.00
N GLY A 103 -1.49 1.65 0.80
CA GLY A 103 -2.36 2.12 -0.28
C GLY A 103 -1.87 1.67 -1.67
N VAL A 104 -0.58 1.86 -1.96
CA VAL A 104 0.04 1.39 -3.22
C VAL A 104 -0.14 -0.13 -3.37
N SER A 105 0.08 -0.87 -2.29
CA SER A 105 -0.06 -2.33 -2.28
C SER A 105 -1.49 -2.76 -2.63
N ILE A 106 -2.49 -2.09 -2.05
CA ILE A 106 -3.90 -2.34 -2.35
C ILE A 106 -4.18 -2.06 -3.84
N ALA A 107 -3.66 -0.98 -4.41
CA ALA A 107 -3.86 -0.66 -5.83
C ALA A 107 -3.28 -1.76 -6.73
N LEU A 108 -2.03 -2.18 -6.48
CA LEU A 108 -1.35 -3.19 -7.28
C LEU A 108 -2.08 -4.54 -7.25
N VAL A 109 -2.50 -5.02 -6.08
CA VAL A 109 -3.23 -6.30 -5.96
C VAL A 109 -4.69 -6.23 -6.43
N THR A 110 -5.20 -5.02 -6.74
CA THR A 110 -6.56 -4.79 -7.26
C THR A 110 -6.57 -4.20 -8.67
N GLY A 111 -5.52 -4.46 -9.46
CA GLY A 111 -5.47 -4.17 -10.90
C GLY A 111 -4.51 -3.04 -11.32
N GLY A 112 -3.79 -2.42 -10.40
CA GLY A 112 -2.82 -1.35 -10.70
C GLY A 112 -3.45 -0.22 -11.53
N ALA A 113 -2.84 0.16 -12.65
CA ALA A 113 -3.36 1.20 -13.55
C ALA A 113 -4.73 0.87 -14.20
N ALA A 114 -5.13 -0.40 -14.24
CA ALA A 114 -6.40 -0.86 -14.79
C ALA A 114 -7.25 -1.55 -13.70
N PRO A 115 -8.05 -0.78 -12.93
CA PRO A 115 -8.85 -1.34 -11.84
C PRO A 115 -9.74 -2.49 -12.28
N PHE A 116 -9.83 -3.52 -11.45
CA PHE A 116 -10.75 -4.63 -11.68
C PHE A 116 -12.20 -4.15 -11.79
N ARG A 117 -13.00 -4.88 -12.57
CA ARG A 117 -14.45 -4.62 -12.76
C ARG A 117 -15.25 -5.89 -12.50
N ALA A 118 -16.57 -5.73 -12.35
CA ALA A 118 -17.53 -6.81 -12.16
C ALA A 118 -17.08 -7.82 -11.07
N ASP A 119 -17.06 -9.12 -11.38
CA ASP A 119 -16.76 -10.19 -10.42
C ASP A 119 -15.34 -10.13 -9.85
N ALA A 120 -14.36 -9.68 -10.63
CA ALA A 120 -12.99 -9.51 -10.15
C ALA A 120 -12.92 -8.41 -9.06
N LEU A 121 -13.68 -7.32 -9.23
CA LEU A 121 -13.79 -6.25 -8.23
C LEU A 121 -14.51 -6.73 -6.97
N ARG A 122 -15.61 -7.49 -7.13
CA ARG A 122 -16.34 -8.08 -5.99
C ARG A 122 -15.44 -9.02 -5.18
N THR A 123 -14.68 -9.87 -5.87
CA THR A 123 -13.70 -10.77 -5.23
C THR A 123 -12.60 -9.99 -4.51
N ALA A 124 -12.07 -8.93 -5.12
CA ALA A 124 -11.05 -8.08 -4.51
C ALA A 124 -11.57 -7.39 -3.23
N ARG A 125 -12.80 -6.84 -3.27
CA ARG A 125 -13.46 -6.25 -2.10
C ARG A 125 -13.62 -7.26 -0.97
N TRP A 126 -14.11 -8.47 -1.28
CA TRP A 126 -14.27 -9.52 -0.28
C TRP A 126 -12.93 -9.95 0.33
N ARG A 127 -11.89 -10.13 -0.48
CA ARG A 127 -10.54 -10.48 0.03
C ARG A 127 -9.98 -9.38 0.93
N LEU A 128 -10.16 -8.11 0.57
CA LEU A 128 -9.70 -6.99 1.39
C LEU A 128 -10.51 -6.87 2.68
N ALA A 129 -11.84 -7.05 2.63
CA ALA A 129 -12.71 -7.05 3.80
C ALA A 129 -12.39 -8.22 4.75
N ALA A 130 -12.16 -9.43 4.22
CA ALA A 130 -11.75 -10.58 5.02
C ALA A 130 -10.39 -10.34 5.68
N ARG A 131 -9.42 -9.76 4.95
CA ARG A 131 -8.13 -9.37 5.52
C ARG A 131 -8.30 -8.34 6.63
N ALA A 132 -9.15 -7.33 6.44
CA ALA A 132 -9.47 -6.34 7.46
C ALA A 132 -10.06 -7.01 8.72
N GLY A 133 -11.01 -7.92 8.55
CA GLY A 133 -11.59 -8.67 9.67
C GLY A 133 -10.56 -9.50 10.45
N VAL A 134 -9.68 -10.22 9.76
CA VAL A 134 -8.60 -10.99 10.42
C VAL A 134 -7.64 -10.06 11.16
N VAL A 135 -7.20 -8.96 10.53
CA VAL A 135 -6.31 -7.97 11.17
C VAL A 135 -6.98 -7.34 12.39
N TRP A 136 -8.28 -7.05 12.31
CA TRP A 136 -9.05 -6.50 13.42
C TRP A 136 -9.13 -7.50 14.58
N VAL A 137 -9.48 -8.76 14.33
CA VAL A 137 -9.54 -9.81 15.37
C VAL A 137 -8.19 -9.97 16.07
N ILE A 138 -7.09 -10.02 15.31
CA ILE A 138 -5.74 -10.08 15.88
C ILE A 138 -5.45 -8.83 16.71
N GLY A 139 -5.83 -7.65 16.21
CA GLY A 139 -5.66 -6.38 16.91
C GLY A 139 -6.40 -6.35 18.25
N VAL A 140 -7.67 -6.76 18.26
CA VAL A 140 -8.48 -6.85 19.49
C VAL A 140 -7.90 -7.88 20.45
N ALA A 141 -7.47 -9.06 19.97
CA ALA A 141 -6.84 -10.06 20.81
C ALA A 141 -5.56 -9.54 21.48
N LEU A 142 -4.76 -8.72 20.78
CA LEU A 142 -3.58 -8.06 21.33
C LEU A 142 -3.94 -6.95 22.33
N VAL A 143 -5.00 -6.19 22.08
CA VAL A 143 -5.48 -5.19 23.07
C VAL A 143 -5.87 -5.89 24.37
N LEU A 144 -6.56 -7.03 24.29
CA LEU A 144 -7.02 -7.80 25.44
C LEU A 144 -5.89 -8.40 26.29
N THR A 145 -4.66 -8.49 25.77
CA THR A 145 -3.53 -8.96 26.58
C THR A 145 -2.99 -7.88 27.53
N GLY A 146 -3.47 -6.63 27.43
CA GLY A 146 -3.11 -5.55 28.35
C GLY A 146 -1.70 -5.01 28.18
N VAL A 147 -1.08 -5.19 27.00
CA VAL A 147 0.23 -4.62 26.68
C VAL A 147 0.17 -3.09 26.84
N PRO A 148 1.17 -2.43 27.47
CA PRO A 148 1.17 -0.99 27.70
C PRO A 148 1.45 -0.16 26.43
N VAL A 149 1.13 -0.69 25.24
CA VAL A 149 1.36 -0.06 23.94
C VAL A 149 0.06 -0.08 23.15
N TYR A 150 -0.34 1.08 22.61
CA TYR A 150 -1.51 1.15 21.75
C TYR A 150 -1.33 0.30 20.49
N VAL A 151 -2.27 -0.59 20.22
CA VAL A 151 -2.22 -1.50 19.07
C VAL A 151 -2.81 -0.81 17.83
N ILE A 152 -2.03 -0.67 16.77
CA ILE A 152 -2.44 0.01 15.51
C ILE A 152 -3.38 -0.82 14.63
N LEU A 153 -3.40 -2.15 14.80
CA LEU A 153 -4.10 -3.08 13.92
C LEU A 153 -5.62 -2.77 13.75
N PRO A 154 -6.38 -2.45 14.81
CA PRO A 154 -7.79 -2.10 14.65
C PRO A 154 -8.02 -0.90 13.72
N ALA A 155 -7.23 0.17 13.86
CA ALA A 155 -7.29 1.33 12.97
C ALA A 155 -6.94 0.95 11.53
N TYR A 156 -5.95 0.09 11.34
CA TYR A 156 -5.55 -0.41 10.01
C TYR A 156 -6.65 -1.23 9.33
N ALA A 157 -7.39 -2.03 10.11
CA ALA A 157 -8.55 -2.74 9.60
C ALA A 157 -9.63 -1.76 9.13
N VAL A 158 -9.92 -0.71 9.89
CA VAL A 158 -10.85 0.35 9.49
C VAL A 158 -10.38 1.02 8.18
N LEU A 159 -9.09 1.36 8.07
CA LEU A 159 -8.53 1.92 6.82
C LEU A 159 -8.71 0.99 5.61
N PHE A 160 -8.55 -0.32 5.79
CA PHE A 160 -8.81 -1.30 4.71
C PHE A 160 -10.28 -1.33 4.31
N LEU A 161 -11.21 -1.22 5.27
CA LEU A 161 -12.63 -1.11 4.98
C LEU A 161 -12.97 0.20 4.26
N LEU A 162 -12.38 1.32 4.68
CA LEU A 162 -12.53 2.62 4.01
C LEU A 162 -11.97 2.62 2.59
N ALA A 163 -10.99 1.76 2.27
CA ALA A 163 -10.46 1.62 0.92
C ALA A 163 -11.39 0.83 -0.04
N LEU A 164 -12.35 0.04 0.47
CA LEU A 164 -13.27 -0.78 -0.33
C LEU A 164 -14.08 0.01 -1.39
N PRO A 165 -14.70 1.16 -1.07
CA PRO A 165 -15.40 1.97 -2.08
C PRO A 165 -14.44 2.56 -3.12
N LEU A 166 -13.18 2.81 -2.74
CA LEU A 166 -12.17 3.44 -3.59
C LEU A 166 -11.60 2.49 -4.65
N LEU A 167 -11.73 1.17 -4.48
CA LEU A 167 -11.09 0.18 -5.35
C LEU A 167 -11.47 0.28 -6.84
N ALA A 168 -12.66 0.77 -7.14
CA ALA A 168 -13.15 0.92 -8.52
C ALA A 168 -12.74 2.25 -9.18
N LEU A 169 -12.24 3.20 -8.39
CA LEU A 169 -12.00 4.57 -8.83
C LEU A 169 -10.71 4.68 -9.65
N ARG A 170 -10.71 5.61 -10.58
CA ARG A 170 -9.53 6.02 -11.36
C ARG A 170 -8.58 6.88 -10.52
N ALA A 171 -7.31 6.93 -10.93
CA ALA A 171 -6.26 7.71 -10.25
C ALA A 171 -6.67 9.17 -9.97
N THR A 172 -7.30 9.87 -10.92
CA THR A 172 -7.67 11.28 -10.74
C THR A 172 -8.70 11.49 -9.63
N ALA A 173 -9.71 10.62 -9.52
CA ALA A 173 -10.69 10.69 -8.45
C ALA A 173 -10.06 10.38 -7.10
N LEU A 174 -9.13 9.41 -7.06
CA LEU A 174 -8.40 9.06 -5.84
C LEU A 174 -7.49 10.19 -5.36
N TRP A 175 -6.79 10.87 -6.28
CA TRP A 175 -6.01 12.06 -5.94
C TRP A 175 -6.90 13.18 -5.39
N ALA A 176 -8.06 13.43 -6.00
CA ALA A 176 -9.01 14.43 -5.50
C ALA A 176 -9.51 14.08 -4.09
N ILE A 177 -9.84 12.81 -3.83
CA ILE A 177 -10.24 12.32 -2.51
C ILE A 177 -9.09 12.46 -1.50
N ALA A 178 -7.87 12.06 -1.88
CA ALA A 178 -6.70 12.13 -1.02
C ALA A 178 -6.37 13.57 -0.62
N VAL A 179 -6.35 14.49 -1.60
CA VAL A 179 -6.12 15.92 -1.36
C VAL A 179 -7.25 16.53 -0.54
N GLY A 180 -8.50 16.22 -0.87
CA GLY A 180 -9.65 16.69 -0.09
C GLY A 180 -9.59 16.23 1.37
N ALA A 181 -9.27 14.95 1.60
CA ALA A 181 -9.10 14.40 2.94
C ALA A 181 -7.93 15.06 3.67
N ALA A 182 -6.77 15.22 3.02
CA ALA A 182 -5.59 15.84 3.58
C ALA A 182 -5.82 17.30 4.00
N LEU A 183 -6.64 18.05 3.27
CA LEU A 183 -6.92 19.45 3.53
C LEU A 183 -8.06 19.68 4.53
N VAL A 184 -9.05 18.78 4.59
CA VAL A 184 -10.27 18.99 5.38
C VAL A 184 -10.20 18.25 6.72
N VAL A 185 -9.75 17.00 6.72
CA VAL A 185 -9.87 16.14 7.90
C VAL A 185 -9.03 16.62 9.09
N PRO A 186 -7.81 17.18 8.92
CA PRO A 186 -7.06 17.72 10.06
C PRO A 186 -7.84 18.77 10.85
N TRP A 187 -8.65 19.60 10.19
CA TRP A 187 -9.50 20.60 10.87
C TRP A 187 -10.72 19.99 11.54
N ALA A 188 -11.23 18.90 10.99
CA ALA A 188 -12.38 18.17 11.55
C ALA A 188 -11.97 17.26 12.72
N GLN A 189 -10.73 16.77 12.74
CA GLN A 189 -10.25 15.80 13.73
C GLN A 189 -10.44 16.28 15.18
N PRO A 190 -10.08 17.52 15.57
CA PRO A 190 -10.35 18.01 16.93
C PRO A 190 -11.83 18.00 17.32
N MET A 191 -12.74 18.20 16.35
CA MET A 191 -14.19 18.11 16.59
C MET A 191 -14.64 16.66 16.78
N LEU A 192 -14.06 15.73 16.01
CA LEU A 192 -14.32 14.30 16.19
C LEU A 192 -13.83 13.80 17.55
N ASP A 193 -12.67 14.27 18.00
CA ASP A 193 -12.11 13.93 19.33
C ASP A 193 -12.95 14.53 20.47
N ALA A 194 -13.65 15.63 20.23
CA ALA A 194 -14.52 16.26 21.21
C ALA A 194 -15.91 15.61 21.35
N LEU A 195 -16.24 14.60 20.53
CA LEU A 195 -17.56 13.98 20.55
C LEU A 195 -17.89 13.34 21.91
N PRO A 196 -19.15 13.46 22.40
CA PRO A 196 -19.54 12.92 23.71
C PRO A 196 -19.35 11.40 23.87
N VAL A 197 -19.36 10.65 22.76
CA VAL A 197 -19.18 9.19 22.77
C VAL A 197 -17.88 8.76 23.44
N TRP A 198 -16.80 9.55 23.30
CA TRP A 198 -15.49 9.25 23.88
C TRP A 198 -15.43 9.51 25.39
N ARG A 199 -16.35 10.32 25.92
CA ARG A 199 -16.45 10.65 27.36
C ARG A 199 -17.46 9.79 28.11
N GLY A 200 -18.20 8.95 27.37
CA GLY A 200 -19.17 8.03 27.97
C GLY A 200 -18.51 6.86 28.71
N PRO A 201 -19.29 6.07 29.46
CA PRO A 201 -18.78 4.95 30.26
C PRO A 201 -17.97 3.91 29.48
N TYR A 202 -18.26 3.74 28.18
CA TYR A 202 -17.60 2.78 27.29
C TYR A 202 -16.66 3.45 26.28
N GLY A 203 -16.40 4.75 26.40
CA GLY A 203 -15.66 5.52 25.40
C GLY A 203 -14.22 5.02 25.19
N ALA A 204 -13.54 4.67 26.27
CA ALA A 204 -12.17 4.13 26.24
C ALA A 204 -12.11 2.77 25.53
N ASP A 205 -13.04 1.86 25.86
CA ASP A 205 -13.12 0.54 25.23
C ASP A 205 -13.41 0.66 23.74
N LEU A 206 -14.35 1.52 23.35
CA LEU A 206 -14.65 1.79 21.95
C LEU A 206 -13.43 2.38 21.22
N ALA A 207 -12.71 3.31 21.85
CA ALA A 207 -11.49 3.89 21.29
C ALA A 207 -10.41 2.83 21.05
N LEU A 208 -10.27 1.85 21.95
CA LEU A 208 -9.34 0.73 21.76
C LEU A 208 -9.82 -0.25 20.68
N LEU A 209 -11.11 -0.60 20.68
CA LEU A 209 -11.69 -1.54 19.71
C LEU A 209 -11.64 -1.05 18.27
N VAL A 210 -11.75 0.26 18.05
CA VAL A 210 -11.67 0.87 16.71
C VAL A 210 -10.25 1.38 16.42
N GLY A 211 -9.41 1.53 17.44
CA GLY A 211 -8.04 2.04 17.31
C GLY A 211 -8.00 3.57 17.17
N TRP A 212 -8.90 4.30 17.82
CA TRP A 212 -9.06 5.76 17.70
C TRP A 212 -7.79 6.56 18.04
N HIS A 213 -6.92 6.03 18.90
CA HIS A 213 -5.60 6.62 19.21
C HIS A 213 -4.69 6.75 17.98
N TYR A 214 -4.98 6.02 16.91
CA TYR A 214 -4.41 6.21 15.58
C TYR A 214 -5.51 6.84 14.71
N PRO A 215 -5.48 8.17 14.46
CA PRO A 215 -6.59 8.90 13.84
C PRO A 215 -6.76 8.50 12.38
N PHE A 216 -7.45 7.37 12.15
CA PHE A 216 -7.72 6.82 10.84
C PHE A 216 -8.49 7.77 9.91
N PRO A 217 -9.31 8.75 10.37
CA PRO A 217 -9.86 9.75 9.47
C PRO A 217 -8.77 10.56 8.75
N VAL A 218 -7.73 10.99 9.49
CA VAL A 218 -6.60 11.72 8.92
C VAL A 218 -5.76 10.78 8.04
N TRP A 219 -5.47 9.57 8.55
CA TRP A 219 -4.58 8.63 7.87
C TRP A 219 -5.18 8.05 6.58
N PHE A 220 -6.51 8.11 6.44
CA PHE A 220 -7.19 7.76 5.20
C PHE A 220 -6.64 8.53 4.01
N ALA A 221 -6.22 9.79 4.20
CA ALA A 221 -5.61 10.59 3.13
C ALA A 221 -4.35 9.92 2.55
N PHE A 222 -3.49 9.32 3.40
CA PHE A 222 -2.27 8.65 2.97
C PHE A 222 -2.54 7.33 2.25
N VAL A 223 -3.49 6.54 2.75
CA VAL A 223 -3.92 5.30 2.08
C VAL A 223 -4.54 5.62 0.72
N ALA A 224 -5.39 6.66 0.65
CA ALA A 224 -5.98 7.12 -0.60
C ALA A 224 -4.92 7.64 -1.58
N ALA A 225 -3.94 8.42 -1.12
CA ALA A 225 -2.82 8.91 -1.93
C ALA A 225 -1.97 7.76 -2.47
N GLY A 226 -1.65 6.77 -1.62
CA GLY A 226 -0.95 5.56 -2.03
C GLY A 226 -1.73 4.76 -3.07
N LEU A 227 -3.04 4.60 -2.87
CA LEU A 227 -3.90 3.96 -3.85
C LEU A 227 -3.90 4.74 -5.18
N ALA A 228 -3.99 6.07 -5.12
CA ALA A 228 -3.93 6.95 -6.30
C ALA A 228 -2.61 6.81 -7.05
N ALA A 229 -1.48 6.79 -6.34
CA ALA A 229 -0.14 6.57 -6.90
C ALA A 229 -0.06 5.20 -7.60
N GLY A 230 -0.52 4.12 -6.95
CA GLY A 230 -0.56 2.78 -7.56
C GLY A 230 -1.51 2.67 -8.77
N ARG A 231 -2.54 3.52 -8.87
CA ARG A 231 -3.41 3.66 -10.06
C ARG A 231 -2.79 4.51 -11.17
N SER A 232 -1.72 5.25 -10.89
CA SER A 232 -1.10 6.20 -11.83
C SER A 232 -0.03 5.59 -12.75
N ASP A 233 0.09 4.26 -12.77
CA ASP A 233 1.11 3.51 -13.50
C ASP A 233 2.54 3.86 -13.05
N LEU A 234 2.99 3.20 -11.97
CA LEU A 234 4.30 3.41 -11.35
C LEU A 234 5.49 2.96 -12.22
N GLY A 235 5.24 2.25 -13.33
CA GLY A 235 6.29 1.89 -14.30
C GLY A 235 6.66 3.03 -15.24
N ARG A 236 5.88 4.13 -15.26
CA ARG A 236 6.18 5.30 -16.11
C ARG A 236 7.08 6.27 -15.37
N LEU A 237 8.21 6.62 -16.00
CA LEU A 237 9.13 7.65 -15.48
C LEU A 237 8.41 8.96 -15.16
N ARG A 238 7.44 9.37 -15.99
CA ARG A 238 6.62 10.56 -15.73
C ARG A 238 5.92 10.49 -14.37
N THR A 239 5.36 9.34 -14.01
CA THR A 239 4.67 9.15 -12.72
C THR A 239 5.67 9.20 -11.57
N GLN A 240 6.82 8.54 -11.71
CA GLN A 240 7.90 8.55 -10.71
C GLN A 240 8.40 9.97 -10.43
N VAL A 241 8.70 10.73 -11.49
CA VAL A 241 9.14 12.13 -11.38
C VAL A 241 8.06 13.03 -10.78
N LEU A 242 6.79 12.84 -11.14
CA LEU A 242 5.69 13.62 -10.56
C LEU A 242 5.48 13.32 -9.07
N LEU A 243 5.63 12.06 -8.65
CA LEU A 243 5.60 11.69 -7.24
C LEU A 243 6.77 12.30 -6.47
N LEU A 244 7.97 12.22 -7.04
CA LEU A 244 9.18 12.80 -6.46
C LEU A 244 9.06 14.32 -6.31
N ALA A 245 8.83 15.02 -7.42
CA ALA A 245 8.78 16.48 -7.44
C ALA A 245 7.57 17.03 -6.68
N GLY A 246 6.37 16.46 -6.91
CA GLY A 246 5.16 16.88 -6.21
C GLY A 246 5.22 16.59 -4.72
N GLY A 247 5.75 15.42 -4.33
CA GLY A 247 5.98 15.08 -2.94
C GLY A 247 7.00 16.00 -2.27
N ALA A 248 8.12 16.31 -2.94
CA ALA A 248 9.12 17.24 -2.43
C ALA A 248 8.57 18.65 -2.24
N VAL A 249 7.77 19.15 -3.20
CA VAL A 249 7.10 20.45 -3.08
C VAL A 249 6.12 20.46 -1.92
N ALA A 250 5.29 19.43 -1.76
CA ALA A 250 4.38 19.31 -0.62
C ALA A 250 5.14 19.25 0.72
N ALA A 251 6.24 18.49 0.78
CA ALA A 251 7.10 18.41 1.96
C ALA A 251 7.66 19.80 2.34
N LEU A 252 8.20 20.52 1.36
CA LEU A 252 8.72 21.87 1.55
C LEU A 252 7.65 22.86 1.99
N LEU A 253 6.44 22.78 1.43
CA LEU A 253 5.33 23.65 1.82
C LEU A 253 4.85 23.37 3.24
N GLY A 254 4.67 22.09 3.60
CA GLY A 254 4.21 21.70 4.94
C GLY A 254 5.22 22.09 6.04
N TYR A 255 6.48 21.64 5.91
CA TYR A 255 7.51 21.95 6.90
C TYR A 255 7.98 23.41 6.83
N GLY A 256 8.05 24.00 5.64
CA GLY A 256 8.38 25.42 5.48
C GLY A 256 7.34 26.33 6.11
N ALA A 257 6.04 26.03 5.95
CA ALA A 257 4.99 26.75 6.65
C ALA A 257 5.10 26.57 8.18
N ALA A 258 5.44 25.38 8.67
CA ALA A 258 5.64 25.15 10.11
C ALA A 258 6.81 25.96 10.68
N ALA A 259 7.90 26.10 9.92
CA ALA A 259 9.07 26.88 10.32
C ALA A 259 8.83 28.39 10.28
N LEU A 260 8.08 28.88 9.28
CA LEU A 260 7.81 30.32 9.09
C LEU A 260 6.60 30.81 9.89
N LEU A 261 5.63 29.95 10.15
CA LEU A 261 4.37 30.23 10.83
C LEU A 261 4.11 29.15 11.90
N PRO A 262 4.88 29.14 13.00
CA PRO A 262 4.74 28.13 14.04
C PRO A 262 3.36 28.18 14.72
N ALA A 263 2.95 27.04 15.26
CA ALA A 263 1.71 26.93 16.02
C ALA A 263 1.73 27.88 17.24
N PRO A 264 0.62 28.59 17.54
CA PRO A 264 0.51 29.31 18.80
C PRO A 264 0.66 28.35 19.99
N PRO A 265 1.39 28.72 21.05
CA PRO A 265 1.63 27.85 22.21
C PRO A 265 0.33 27.48 22.96
N ASP A 266 -0.72 28.28 22.82
CA ASP A 266 -2.04 28.14 23.42
C ASP A 266 -3.14 27.83 22.39
N ALA A 267 -2.77 27.28 21.22
CA ALA A 267 -3.70 26.95 20.16
C ALA A 267 -4.88 26.10 20.67
N ALA A 268 -6.10 26.59 20.45
CA ALA A 268 -7.34 25.94 20.87
C ALA A 268 -8.28 25.70 19.68
N GLY A 269 -9.24 24.78 19.87
CA GLY A 269 -10.22 24.45 18.84
C GLY A 269 -9.57 24.01 17.53
N ALA A 270 -10.04 24.57 16.41
CA ALA A 270 -9.56 24.23 15.08
C ALA A 270 -8.07 24.59 14.86
N LEU A 271 -7.55 25.61 15.56
CA LEU A 271 -6.14 26.02 15.41
C LEU A 271 -5.16 24.95 15.90
N ARG A 272 -5.60 23.97 16.70
CA ARG A 272 -4.78 22.80 17.08
C ARG A 272 -4.35 21.96 15.88
N ALA A 273 -5.08 22.05 14.76
CA ALA A 273 -4.70 21.38 13.53
C ALA A 273 -3.47 22.03 12.86
N TRP A 274 -3.11 23.27 13.22
CA TRP A 274 -1.97 23.98 12.62
C TRP A 274 -0.66 23.58 13.30
N THR A 275 -0.16 22.37 13.01
CA THR A 275 1.15 21.90 13.50
C THR A 275 1.74 20.87 12.53
N ALA A 276 3.08 20.74 12.57
CA ALA A 276 3.85 19.70 11.89
C ALA A 276 4.47 18.67 12.85
N ASP A 277 4.06 18.69 14.13
CA ASP A 277 4.57 17.77 15.14
C ASP A 277 4.28 16.32 14.75
N ALA A 278 5.24 15.44 15.03
CA ALA A 278 5.12 14.03 14.69
C ALA A 278 3.92 13.39 15.41
N HIS A 279 3.11 12.64 14.66
CA HIS A 279 1.90 11.94 15.10
C HIS A 279 0.77 12.85 15.58
N SER A 280 0.84 14.15 15.34
CA SER A 280 -0.19 15.11 15.73
C SER A 280 -1.45 14.99 14.85
N GLY A 281 -1.29 14.54 13.60
CA GLY A 281 -2.36 14.61 12.60
C GLY A 281 -2.66 16.04 12.14
N GLY A 282 -1.79 16.99 12.47
CA GLY A 282 -1.90 18.39 12.05
C GLY A 282 -1.77 18.55 10.54
N ILE A 283 -2.36 19.61 9.99
CA ILE A 283 -2.38 19.86 8.54
C ILE A 283 -0.96 19.98 7.96
N LEU A 284 -0.04 20.60 8.68
CA LEU A 284 1.33 20.80 8.20
C LEU A 284 2.11 19.48 8.24
N GLU A 285 1.84 18.62 9.24
CA GLU A 285 2.36 17.25 9.26
C GLU A 285 1.79 16.44 8.09
N VAL A 286 0.48 16.50 7.87
CA VAL A 286 -0.19 15.72 6.81
C VAL A 286 0.33 16.11 5.43
N ILE A 287 0.49 17.41 5.16
CA ILE A 287 1.05 17.90 3.90
C ILE A 287 2.55 17.58 3.82
N GLY A 288 3.30 17.88 4.89
CA GLY A 288 4.75 17.73 4.97
C GLY A 288 5.20 16.27 4.86
N SER A 289 4.73 15.44 5.79
CA SER A 289 5.06 14.02 5.90
C SER A 289 4.40 13.18 4.80
N GLY A 290 3.19 13.54 4.38
CA GLY A 290 2.54 12.93 3.22
C GLY A 290 3.32 13.21 1.93
N GLY A 291 3.76 14.45 1.74
CA GLY A 291 4.65 14.84 0.65
C GLY A 291 5.97 14.08 0.68
N PHE A 292 6.61 14.00 1.85
CA PHE A 292 7.82 13.22 2.06
C PHE A 292 7.63 11.75 1.66
N ALA A 293 6.53 11.13 2.08
CA ALA A 293 6.23 9.74 1.73
C ALA A 293 6.10 9.52 0.22
N LEU A 294 5.43 10.43 -0.50
CA LEU A 294 5.32 10.38 -1.96
C LEU A 294 6.67 10.62 -2.64
N ALA A 295 7.50 11.52 -2.09
CA ALA A 295 8.84 11.78 -2.60
C ALA A 295 9.74 10.55 -2.49
N VAL A 296 9.75 9.88 -1.33
CA VAL A 296 10.50 8.64 -1.11
C VAL A 296 10.00 7.53 -2.03
N LEU A 297 8.69 7.39 -2.22
CA LEU A 297 8.14 6.43 -3.18
C LEU A 297 8.59 6.72 -4.61
N GLY A 298 8.55 7.99 -5.04
CA GLY A 298 9.01 8.40 -6.37
C GLY A 298 10.50 8.16 -6.58
N ALA A 299 11.33 8.40 -5.56
CA ALA A 299 12.78 8.18 -5.60
C ALA A 299 13.17 6.68 -5.59
N ALA A 300 12.35 5.82 -4.99
CA ALA A 300 12.64 4.40 -4.88
C ALA A 300 12.30 3.60 -6.15
N LEU A 301 11.41 4.13 -7.00
CA LEU A 301 10.91 3.50 -8.24
C LEU A 301 11.84 3.69 -9.44
#